data_AF-A0AA42W0T7-F1
#
_entry.id   AF-A0AA42W0T7-F1
#
_cell.length_a   1.000
_cell.length_b   1.000
_cell.length_c   1.000
_cell.angle_alpha   90.00
_cell.angle_beta   90.00
_cell.angle_gamma   90.00
#
_symmetry.space_group_name_H-M   'P 1'
#
loop_
_entity.id
_entity.type
_entity.pdbx_description
1 polymer ?
#
loop_
_entity_poly.entity_id
_entity_poly.type
_entity_poly.pdbx_seq_one_letter_code
_entity_poly.pdbx_strand_id
1 'polypeptide(L)'
;MAARKPAASSSNDSQLASFLMLSVAILVGALVLGGYWMQQQRVDQAELRQQADVYETYLYNTRNTPAPAPEVTSRAAQAQQVRQYLLDHPAVTPGPGFNRPGVQSTGKTIVDAIDSAKAP
;
A
#
# COMPACT_ATOMS: atom_id res chain seq x y z
N MET A 1 -71.71 33.67 -30.71
CA MET A 1 -70.50 32.82 -30.60
C MET A 1 -70.10 32.77 -29.14
N ALA A 2 -70.32 31.65 -28.45
CA ALA A 2 -69.97 31.53 -27.03
C ALA A 2 -68.53 31.02 -26.90
N ALA A 3 -67.66 31.83 -26.28
CA ALA A 3 -66.29 31.46 -25.98
C ALA A 3 -66.26 30.38 -24.89
N ARG A 4 -65.71 29.19 -25.19
CA ARG A 4 -65.43 28.18 -24.17
C ARG A 4 -64.26 28.68 -23.31
N LYS A 5 -64.53 28.97 -22.04
CA LYS A 5 -63.48 29.17 -21.03
C LYS A 5 -62.63 27.89 -20.95
N PRO A 6 -61.29 27.97 -20.97
CA PRO A 6 -60.46 26.82 -20.67
C PRO A 6 -60.65 26.45 -19.20
N ALA A 7 -60.90 25.17 -18.93
CA ALA A 7 -60.97 24.63 -17.58
C ALA A 7 -59.59 24.78 -16.93
N ALA A 8 -59.52 25.52 -15.84
CA ALA A 8 -58.30 25.68 -15.06
C ALA A 8 -58.01 24.37 -14.30
N SER A 9 -57.29 23.46 -14.96
CA SER A 9 -56.73 22.24 -14.35
C SER A 9 -55.24 22.46 -14.06
N SER A 10 -54.88 23.53 -13.33
CA SER A 10 -53.47 23.90 -13.16
C SER A 10 -52.92 23.57 -11.77
N SER A 11 -53.75 23.64 -10.72
CA SER A 11 -53.31 23.43 -9.34
C SER A 11 -52.96 21.96 -9.05
N ASN A 12 -53.80 21.03 -9.50
CA ASN A 12 -53.61 19.59 -9.23
C ASN A 12 -52.42 19.03 -10.02
N ASP A 13 -52.25 19.43 -11.28
CA ASP A 13 -51.14 18.97 -12.12
C ASP A 13 -49.79 19.49 -11.62
N SER A 14 -49.75 20.74 -11.13
CA SER A 14 -48.53 21.32 -10.55
C SER A 14 -48.15 20.65 -9.23
N GLN A 15 -49.15 20.30 -8.41
CA GLN A 15 -48.94 19.60 -7.15
C GLN A 15 -48.48 18.15 -7.40
N LEU A 16 -49.09 17.46 -8.36
CA LEU A 16 -48.74 16.10 -8.76
C LEU A 16 -47.35 16.04 -9.41
N ALA A 17 -47.00 17.02 -10.25
CA ALA A 17 -45.65 17.17 -10.80
C ALA A 17 -44.60 17.46 -9.71
N SER A 18 -44.93 18.26 -8.71
CA SER A 18 -44.02 18.55 -7.59
C SER A 18 -43.77 17.30 -6.73
N PHE A 19 -44.80 16.51 -6.45
CA PHE A 19 -44.65 15.23 -5.74
C PHE A 19 -43.85 14.21 -6.54
N LEU A 20 -44.06 14.15 -7.86
CA LEU A 20 -43.28 13.27 -8.75
C LEU A 20 -41.80 13.68 -8.80
N MET A 21 -41.50 14.97 -8.88
CA MET A 21 -40.11 15.45 -8.86
C MET A 21 -39.44 15.15 -7.52
N LEU A 22 -40.17 15.33 -6.41
CA LEU A 22 -39.65 15.04 -5.07
C LEU A 22 -39.41 13.54 -4.86
N SER A 23 -40.31 12.68 -5.35
CA SER A 23 -40.14 11.22 -5.26
C SER A 23 -38.96 10.73 -6.10
N VAL A 24 -38.78 11.27 -7.31
CA VAL A 24 -37.62 10.97 -8.17
C VAL A 24 -36.33 11.45 -7.51
N ALA A 25 -36.31 12.65 -6.94
CA ALA A 25 -35.13 13.16 -6.23
C ALA A 25 -34.73 12.28 -5.04
N ILE A 26 -35.71 11.81 -4.26
CA ILE A 26 -35.46 10.86 -3.15
C ILE A 26 -34.94 9.52 -3.67
N LEU A 27 -35.52 9.00 -4.75
CA LEU A 27 -35.07 7.74 -5.37
C LEU A 27 -33.62 7.84 -5.85
N VAL A 28 -33.27 8.92 -6.55
CA VAL A 28 -31.91 9.16 -7.02
C VAL A 28 -30.96 9.31 -5.83
N GLY A 29 -31.35 10.07 -4.80
CA GLY A 29 -30.58 10.22 -3.57
C GLY A 29 -30.31 8.86 -2.89
N ALA A 30 -31.34 8.02 -2.75
CA ALA A 30 -31.22 6.68 -2.18
C ALA A 30 -30.32 5.77 -3.02
N LEU A 31 -30.37 5.88 -4.36
CA LEU A 31 -29.54 5.09 -5.27
C LEU A 31 -28.06 5.49 -5.19
N VAL A 32 -27.76 6.79 -5.05
CA VAL A 32 -26.40 7.30 -4.86
C VAL A 32 -25.85 6.88 -3.49
N LEU A 33 -26.62 7.05 -2.41
CA LEU A 33 -26.19 6.66 -1.07
C LEU A 33 -26.02 5.13 -0.96
N GLY A 34 -26.98 4.36 -1.49
CA GLY A 34 -26.92 2.90 -1.52
C GLY A 34 -25.78 2.38 -2.39
N GLY A 35 -25.56 2.99 -3.56
CA GLY A 35 -24.45 2.68 -4.45
C GLY A 35 -23.10 2.95 -3.81
N TYR A 36 -22.95 4.08 -3.11
CA TYR A 36 -21.72 4.42 -2.39
C TYR A 36 -21.42 3.43 -1.26
N TRP A 37 -22.43 3.08 -0.44
CA TRP A 37 -22.29 2.07 0.61
C TRP A 37 -21.92 0.69 0.06
N MET A 38 -22.57 0.28 -1.03
CA MET A 38 -22.30 -1.01 -1.66
C MET A 38 -20.93 -1.05 -2.33
N GLN A 39 -20.45 0.08 -2.85
CA GLN A 39 -19.09 0.21 -3.37
C GLN A 39 -18.05 0.13 -2.25
N GLN A 40 -18.29 0.80 -1.12
CA GLN A 40 -17.42 0.72 0.06
C GLN A 40 -17.27 -0.74 0.54
N GLN A 41 -18.39 -1.48 0.67
CA GLN A 41 -18.35 -2.90 1.05
C GLN A 41 -17.59 -3.77 0.05
N ARG A 42 -17.63 -3.44 -1.26
CA ARG A 42 -16.87 -4.18 -2.28
C ARG A 42 -15.38 -3.91 -2.17
N VAL A 43 -14.97 -2.70 -1.79
CA VAL A 43 -13.55 -2.37 -1.55
C VAL A 43 -13.03 -3.17 -0.35
N ASP A 44 -13.78 -3.19 0.75
CA ASP A 44 -13.39 -3.96 1.95
C ASP A 44 -13.27 -5.47 1.65
N GLN A 45 -14.21 -6.03 0.88
CA GLN A 45 -14.14 -7.44 0.46
C GLN A 45 -13.03 -7.72 -0.56
N ALA A 46 -12.73 -6.76 -1.44
CA ALA A 46 -11.64 -6.90 -2.41
C ALA A 46 -10.28 -6.89 -1.72
N GLU A 47 -10.10 -6.03 -0.71
CA GLU A 47 -8.87 -5.96 0.09
C GLU A 47 -8.62 -7.26 0.88
N LEU A 48 -9.67 -7.82 1.49
CA LEU A 48 -9.59 -9.11 2.19
C LEU A 48 -9.22 -10.26 1.25
N ARG A 49 -9.76 -10.29 0.03
CA ARG A 49 -9.41 -11.31 -0.98
C ARG A 49 -7.97 -11.16 -1.46
N GLN A 50 -7.50 -9.93 -1.67
CA GLN A 50 -6.12 -9.67 -2.06
C GLN A 50 -5.13 -10.12 -0.98
N GLN A 51 -5.43 -9.91 0.31
CA GLN A 51 -4.58 -10.42 1.40
C GLN A 51 -4.52 -11.95 1.42
N ALA A 52 -5.65 -12.63 1.21
CA ALA A 52 -5.70 -14.09 1.17
C ALA A 52 -4.88 -14.65 -0.01
N ASP A 53 -5.03 -14.08 -1.21
CA ASP A 53 -4.30 -14.52 -2.40
C ASP A 53 -2.79 -14.32 -2.26
N VAL A 54 -2.38 -13.19 -1.68
CA VAL A 54 -0.97 -12.90 -1.42
C VAL A 54 -0.39 -13.89 -0.39
N TYR A 55 -1.12 -14.18 0.68
CA TYR A 55 -0.68 -15.15 1.70
C TYR A 55 -0.56 -16.58 1.16
N GLU A 56 -1.54 -17.04 0.38
CA GLU A 56 -1.49 -18.34 -0.28
C GLU A 56 -0.32 -18.41 -1.29
N THR A 57 -0.07 -17.32 -2.02
CA THR A 57 1.09 -17.21 -2.92
C THR A 57 2.40 -17.31 -2.13
N TYR A 58 2.51 -16.64 -0.98
CA TYR A 58 3.69 -16.77 -0.10
C TYR A 58 3.85 -18.20 0.43
N LEU A 59 2.78 -18.86 0.88
CA LEU A 59 2.84 -20.23 1.37
C LEU A 59 3.24 -21.22 0.25
N TYR A 60 2.67 -21.07 -0.94
CA TYR A 60 3.00 -21.88 -2.10
C TYR A 60 4.46 -21.71 -2.50
N ASN A 61 4.93 -20.46 -2.59
CA ASN A 61 6.31 -20.15 -2.91
C ASN A 61 7.26 -20.61 -1.81
N THR A 62 6.89 -20.49 -0.54
CA THR A 62 7.75 -20.94 0.58
C THR A 62 7.83 -22.46 0.67
N ARG A 63 6.77 -23.20 0.34
CA ARG A 63 6.78 -24.67 0.31
C ARG A 63 7.53 -25.25 -0.87
N ASN A 64 7.50 -24.59 -2.03
CA ASN A 64 8.14 -25.05 -3.26
C ASN A 64 9.50 -24.43 -3.54
N THR A 65 9.87 -23.36 -2.84
CA THR A 65 11.25 -22.84 -2.86
C THR A 65 12.10 -23.78 -2.02
N PRO A 66 13.13 -24.41 -2.59
CA PRO A 66 14.13 -25.12 -1.80
C PRO A 66 14.62 -24.16 -0.72
N ALA A 67 14.65 -24.61 0.55
CA ALA A 67 15.25 -23.81 1.62
C ALA A 67 16.59 -23.26 1.11
N PRO A 68 16.85 -21.94 1.20
CA PRO A 68 18.13 -21.40 0.78
C PRO A 68 19.19 -22.25 1.46
N ALA A 69 20.07 -22.88 0.67
CA ALA A 69 21.18 -23.64 1.21
C ALA A 69 21.85 -22.77 2.28
N PRO A 70 22.29 -23.33 3.43
CA PRO A 70 22.77 -22.53 4.54
C PRO A 70 23.95 -21.66 4.09
N GLU A 71 23.65 -20.43 3.67
CA GLU A 71 24.62 -19.37 3.40
C GLU A 71 25.34 -18.95 4.68
N VAL A 72 24.99 -19.54 5.83
CA VAL A 72 25.58 -19.28 7.14
C VAL A 72 27.10 -19.36 7.09
N THR A 73 27.67 -20.32 6.34
CA THR A 73 29.12 -20.42 6.15
C THR A 73 29.67 -19.27 5.30
N SER A 74 28.97 -18.88 4.24
CA SER A 74 29.37 -17.77 3.35
C SER A 74 29.24 -16.41 4.02
N ARG A 75 28.19 -16.18 4.82
CA ARG A 75 27.97 -14.94 5.57
C ARG A 75 28.94 -14.81 6.74
N ALA A 76 29.27 -15.91 7.43
CA ALA A 76 30.29 -15.89 8.47
C ALA A 76 31.68 -15.57 7.88
N ALA A 77 32.02 -16.15 6.73
CA ALA A 77 33.27 -15.85 6.02
C ALA A 77 33.31 -14.39 5.53
N GLN A 78 32.21 -13.88 4.97
CA GLN A 78 32.12 -12.47 4.55
C GLN A 78 32.21 -11.51 5.75
N ALA A 79 31.58 -11.83 6.88
CA ALA A 79 31.67 -11.01 8.08
C ALA A 79 33.11 -10.92 8.61
N GLN A 80 33.87 -12.03 8.54
CA GLN A 80 35.29 -12.03 8.89
C GLN A 80 36.13 -11.15 7.94
N GLN A 81 35.85 -11.19 6.64
CA GLN A 81 36.51 -10.33 5.65
C GLN A 81 36.22 -8.85 5.87
N VAL A 82 34.96 -8.48 6.11
CA VAL A 82 34.55 -7.09 6.38
C VAL A 82 35.19 -6.59 7.67
N ARG A 83 35.24 -7.43 8.71
CA ARG A 83 35.94 -7.11 9.95
C ARG A 83 37.42 -6.82 9.71
N GLN A 84 38.10 -7.69 8.96
CA GLN A 84 39.53 -7.52 8.66
C GLN A 84 39.77 -6.22 7.88
N TYR A 85 38.98 -5.98 6.83
CA TYR A 85 39.01 -4.74 6.05
C TYR A 85 38.90 -3.48 6.91
N LEU A 86 37.99 -3.50 7.90
CA LEU A 86 37.82 -2.38 8.80
C LEU A 86 38.95 -2.22 9.81
N LEU A 87 39.53 -3.31 10.30
CA LEU A 87 40.67 -3.24 11.22
C LEU A 87 41.95 -2.75 10.54
N ASP A 88 42.09 -3.02 9.25
CA ASP A 88 43.25 -2.59 8.46
C ASP A 88 43.13 -1.12 7.99
N HIS A 89 41.95 -0.50 8.12
CA HIS A 89 41.71 0.87 7.65
C HIS A 89 42.11 1.92 8.70
N PRO A 90 42.98 2.91 8.38
CA PRO A 90 43.53 3.84 9.36
C PRO A 90 42.51 4.79 9.99
N ALA A 91 41.34 4.97 9.36
CA ALA A 91 40.25 5.79 9.89
C ALA A 91 39.30 5.05 10.85
N VAL A 92 39.56 3.76 11.13
CA VAL A 92 38.68 2.94 11.98
C VAL A 92 39.38 2.64 13.30
N THR A 93 38.74 3.05 14.40
CA THR A 93 39.18 2.70 15.76
C THR A 93 38.12 1.78 16.40
N PRO A 94 38.45 0.51 16.68
CA PRO A 94 37.48 -0.44 17.23
C PRO A 94 37.05 -0.05 18.65
N GLY A 95 35.76 0.20 18.83
CA GLY A 95 35.15 0.46 20.14
C GLY A 95 34.29 -0.71 20.66
N PRO A 96 33.74 -0.60 21.88
CA PRO A 96 32.76 -1.54 22.40
C PRO A 96 31.59 -1.71 21.41
N GLY A 97 31.30 -2.95 21.00
CA GLY A 97 30.24 -3.26 20.04
C GLY A 97 30.69 -3.38 18.58
N PHE A 98 31.97 -3.16 18.26
CA PHE A 98 32.52 -3.35 16.91
C PHE A 98 32.32 -4.77 16.34
N ASN A 99 32.21 -5.79 17.18
CA ASN A 99 31.98 -7.17 16.74
C ASN A 99 30.54 -7.46 16.29
N ARG A 100 29.63 -6.48 16.35
CA ARG A 100 28.25 -6.65 15.86
C ARG A 100 28.23 -6.54 14.33
N PRO A 101 27.61 -7.50 13.62
CA PRO A 101 27.59 -7.50 12.15
C PRO A 101 27.07 -6.18 11.54
N GLY A 102 26.03 -5.58 12.14
CA GLY A 102 25.47 -4.30 11.66
C GLY A 102 26.38 -3.09 11.83
N VAL A 103 27.31 -3.13 12.80
CA VAL A 103 28.30 -2.05 12.99
C VAL A 103 29.40 -2.18 11.95
N GLN A 104 29.81 -3.40 11.61
CA GLN A 104 30.82 -3.67 10.58
C GLN A 104 30.30 -3.37 9.17
N SER A 105 29.05 -3.73 8.84
CA SER A 105 28.47 -3.37 7.54
C SER A 105 28.38 -1.86 7.33
N THR A 106 27.94 -1.14 8.38
CA THR A 106 27.85 0.32 8.37
C THR A 106 29.24 0.96 8.28
N GLY A 107 30.20 0.47 9.07
CA GLY A 107 31.59 0.93 9.05
C GLY A 107 32.21 0.77 7.66
N LYS A 108 31.98 -0.36 6.98
CA LYS A 108 32.52 -0.59 5.63
C LYS A 108 31.97 0.40 4.62
N THR A 109 30.66 0.65 4.67
CA THR A 109 30.02 1.63 3.78
C THR A 109 30.60 3.03 3.98
N ILE A 110 30.87 3.42 5.22
CA ILE A 110 31.48 4.72 5.54
C ILE A 110 32.90 4.81 5.00
N VAL A 111 33.72 3.78 5.21
CA VAL A 111 35.09 3.71 4.69
C VAL A 111 35.10 3.78 3.17
N ASP A 112 34.26 2.98 2.50
CA ASP A 112 34.16 2.97 1.04
C ASP A 112 33.74 4.35 0.49
N ALA A 113 32.86 5.07 1.18
CA ALA A 113 32.46 6.43 0.82
C ALA A 113 33.59 7.46 1.01
N ILE A 114 34.39 7.33 2.08
CA ILE A 114 35.55 8.18 2.34
C ILE A 114 36.61 7.96 1.25
N ASP A 115 36.89 6.70 0.93
CA ASP A 115 37.88 6.35 -0.10
C ASP A 115 37.44 6.82 -1.48
N SER A 116 36.15 6.66 -1.80
CA SER A 116 35.55 7.18 -3.04
C SER A 116 35.59 8.70 -3.12
N ALA A 117 35.49 9.41 -1.99
CA ALA A 117 35.61 10.87 -1.93
C ALA A 117 37.06 11.37 -2.00
N LYS A 118 38.04 10.50 -1.72
CA LYS A 118 39.48 10.79 -1.78
C LYS A 118 40.11 10.42 -3.12
N ALA A 119 39.54 9.46 -3.84
CA ALA A 119 39.88 9.19 -5.22
C ALA A 119 39.37 10.37 -6.08
N PRO A 120 40.27 11.11 -6.77
CA PRO A 120 39.92 12.31 -7.54
C PRO A 120 39.05 12.02 -8.77
#